data_AF-A0A330GME4-F1
#
_entry.id   AF-A0A330GME4-F1
#
_cell.length_a   1.000
_cell.length_b   1.000
_cell.length_c   1.000
_cell.angle_alpha   90.00
_cell.angle_beta   90.00
_cell.angle_gamma   90.00
#
_symmetry.space_group_name_H-M   'P 1'
#
loop_
_entity.id
_entity.type
_entity.pdbx_description
1 polymer ?
#
loop_
_entity_poly.entity_id
_entity_poly.type
_entity_poly.pdbx_seq_one_letter_code
_entity_poly.pdbx_strand_id
1 'polypeptide(L)'
;MPKMPAPADAIADWRPAQAVAARFAGWAAGTEGSSRSSALIRIGLAMLFWSRWACELLLYMDQSPAGLFLAANFFVATTLLFIGYHSRLAAVWTGSVGLAMYYYFGFELGREPWTHHHTYLLAVAALLIALTPCDRSYSLDRYLAVTRAERLGISPPAERGNLWGLRLIVVQLSVLYFFAAFDKSNHTFLSGARLEQIFLWFYAGSDYPAGLAWLATTLAFGVVALEYCLALGLPFRATRRYLVLPGLAFHAIIYVTLPVYTFSATMALLYLAYFDADAVDRVIARLQGIGSAATAKGEIS
;
A
#
# COMPACT_ATOMS: atom_id res chain seq x y z
N MET A 1 55.66 18.31 -38.73
CA MET A 1 54.31 17.74 -38.56
C MET A 1 53.97 17.75 -37.07
N PRO A 2 52.87 18.39 -36.65
CA PRO A 2 52.47 18.42 -35.24
C PRO A 2 52.03 17.02 -34.80
N LYS A 3 52.52 16.59 -33.63
CA LYS A 3 52.15 15.32 -32.99
C LYS A 3 50.67 15.40 -32.62
N MET A 4 49.82 14.57 -33.23
CA MET A 4 48.43 14.41 -32.75
C MET A 4 48.47 13.89 -31.30
N PRO A 5 47.71 14.49 -30.36
CA PRO A 5 47.54 13.92 -29.04
C PRO A 5 46.79 12.59 -29.15
N ALA A 6 47.23 11.60 -28.38
CA ALA A 6 46.63 10.28 -28.32
C ALA A 6 45.20 10.35 -27.75
N PRO A 7 44.24 9.58 -28.29
CA PRO A 7 42.88 9.48 -27.74
C PRO A 7 42.91 8.55 -26.52
N ALA A 8 43.34 9.06 -25.36
CA ALA A 8 43.43 8.25 -24.13
C ALA A 8 42.83 8.90 -22.87
N ASP A 9 42.26 10.10 -22.94
CA ASP A 9 41.73 10.79 -21.74
C ASP A 9 40.21 11.06 -21.79
N ALA A 10 39.47 10.37 -22.67
CA ALA A 10 38.01 10.35 -22.63
C ALA A 10 37.48 9.16 -21.82
N ILE A 11 38.13 8.84 -20.70
CA ILE A 11 37.46 8.05 -19.65
C ILE A 11 36.44 9.01 -19.04
N ALA A 12 35.22 8.96 -19.56
CA ALA A 12 34.06 9.65 -19.03
C ALA A 12 34.09 9.54 -17.50
N ASP A 13 34.04 10.68 -16.82
CA ASP A 13 33.99 10.77 -15.37
C ASP A 13 32.76 9.98 -14.88
N TRP A 14 32.92 8.70 -14.51
CA TRP A 14 31.85 7.84 -13.95
C TRP A 14 31.56 8.16 -12.47
N ARG A 15 32.33 9.08 -11.88
CA ARG A 15 32.21 9.57 -10.50
C ARG A 15 30.83 10.18 -10.16
N PRO A 16 30.14 10.93 -11.04
CA PRO A 16 28.81 11.48 -10.76
C PRO A 16 27.76 10.36 -10.65
N ALA A 17 27.84 9.34 -11.50
CA ALA A 17 26.91 8.21 -11.49
C ALA A 17 27.07 7.38 -10.20
N GLN A 18 28.31 7.16 -9.75
CA GLN A 18 28.60 6.46 -8.48
C GLN A 18 28.12 7.25 -7.27
N ALA A 19 28.32 8.57 -7.23
CA ALA A 19 27.84 9.42 -6.15
C ALA A 19 26.30 9.45 -6.06
N VAL A 20 25.62 9.53 -7.21
CA VAL A 20 24.16 9.47 -7.29
C VAL A 20 23.65 8.09 -6.85
N ALA A 21 24.28 7.01 -7.31
CA ALA A 21 23.92 5.64 -6.90
C ALA A 21 24.12 5.43 -5.39
N ALA A 22 25.24 5.90 -4.82
CA ALA A 22 25.51 5.81 -3.38
C ALA A 22 24.50 6.62 -2.56
N ARG A 23 24.15 7.83 -3.01
CA ARG A 23 23.12 8.66 -2.37
C ARG A 23 21.74 8.02 -2.46
N PHE A 24 21.41 7.41 -3.60
CA PHE A 24 20.16 6.69 -3.79
C PHE A 24 20.10 5.43 -2.92
N ALA A 25 21.17 4.64 -2.86
CA ALA A 25 21.27 3.46 -2.01
C ALA A 25 21.20 3.82 -0.52
N GLY A 26 21.93 4.86 -0.10
CA GLY A 26 21.89 5.39 1.27
C GLY A 26 20.50 5.91 1.64
N TRP A 27 19.83 6.61 0.73
CA TRP A 27 18.43 6.98 0.92
C TRP A 27 17.54 5.75 0.99
N ALA A 28 17.62 4.84 0.03
CA ALA A 28 16.71 3.71 -0.12
C ALA A 28 16.82 2.69 1.01
N ALA A 29 18.03 2.36 1.45
CA ALA A 29 18.32 1.28 2.40
C ALA A 29 18.89 1.78 3.74
N GLY A 30 19.38 3.01 3.83
CA GLY A 30 20.06 3.51 5.04
C GLY A 30 19.18 4.31 6.00
N THR A 31 17.98 4.73 5.58
CA THR A 31 17.14 5.59 6.42
C THR A 31 16.24 4.78 7.34
N GLU A 32 16.21 5.17 8.61
CA GLU A 32 15.28 4.65 9.59
C GLU A 32 14.21 5.68 9.97
N GLY A 33 13.04 5.19 10.35
CA GLY A 33 11.91 6.00 10.85
C GLY A 33 11.06 5.21 11.81
N SER A 34 10.04 5.86 12.39
CA SER A 34 9.07 5.18 13.26
C SER A 34 8.42 3.96 12.59
N SER A 35 8.25 2.87 13.33
CA SER A 35 7.56 1.66 12.86
C SER A 35 6.04 1.74 12.90
N ARG A 36 5.46 2.80 13.50
CA ARG A 36 4.01 2.89 13.76
C ARG A 36 3.17 2.90 12.50
N SER A 37 3.60 3.58 11.43
CA SER A 37 2.89 3.56 10.15
C SER A 37 2.83 2.14 9.55
N SER A 38 3.93 1.39 9.62
CA SER A 38 4.01 0.01 9.15
C SER A 38 3.11 -0.91 9.97
N ALA A 39 3.04 -0.71 11.30
CA ALA A 39 2.14 -1.45 12.17
C ALA A 39 0.66 -1.19 11.86
N LEU A 40 0.28 0.07 11.59
CA LEU A 40 -1.08 0.43 11.19
C LEU A 40 -1.46 -0.20 9.84
N ILE A 41 -0.54 -0.17 8.86
CA ILE A 41 -0.75 -0.86 7.58
C ILE A 41 -0.93 -2.35 7.81
N ARG A 42 -0.09 -3.00 8.62
CA ARG A 42 -0.23 -4.43 8.95
C ARG A 42 -1.62 -4.77 9.50
N ILE A 43 -2.07 -4.02 10.51
CA ILE A 43 -3.40 -4.23 11.14
C ILE A 43 -4.50 -4.05 10.09
N GLY A 44 -4.45 -2.95 9.32
CA GLY A 44 -5.42 -2.67 8.27
C GLY A 44 -5.45 -3.73 7.17
N LEU A 45 -4.30 -4.27 6.77
CA LEU A 45 -4.23 -5.35 5.77
C LEU A 45 -4.93 -6.60 6.28
N ALA A 46 -4.68 -7.03 7.52
CA ALA A 46 -5.37 -8.19 8.09
C ALA A 46 -6.90 -8.00 8.13
N MET A 47 -7.37 -6.79 8.49
CA MET A 47 -8.79 -6.45 8.45
C MET A 47 -9.36 -6.48 7.03
N LEU A 48 -8.59 -6.04 6.03
CA LEU A 48 -9.01 -6.08 4.62
C LEU A 48 -9.05 -7.51 4.05
N PHE A 49 -8.15 -8.39 4.50
CA PHE A 49 -8.24 -9.83 4.19
C PHE A 49 -9.55 -10.40 4.74
N TRP A 50 -9.88 -10.10 6.00
CA TRP A 50 -11.14 -10.55 6.59
C TRP A 50 -12.36 -9.96 5.90
N SER A 51 -12.38 -8.66 5.62
CA SER A 51 -13.51 -8.02 4.95
C SER A 51 -13.74 -8.56 3.54
N ARG A 52 -12.66 -8.98 2.84
CA ARG A 52 -12.78 -9.58 1.52
C ARG A 52 -13.26 -11.02 1.57
N TRP A 53 -12.67 -11.86 2.44
CA TRP A 53 -12.76 -13.32 2.27
C TRP A 53 -13.26 -14.10 3.48
N ALA A 54 -13.35 -13.50 4.68
CA ALA A 54 -13.68 -14.28 5.88
C ALA A 54 -15.02 -15.02 5.74
N CYS A 55 -16.05 -14.38 5.16
CA CYS A 55 -17.35 -15.00 4.96
C CYS A 55 -17.30 -16.17 3.95
N GLU A 56 -16.51 -16.03 2.88
CA GLU A 56 -16.36 -17.07 1.84
C GLU A 56 -15.51 -18.26 2.31
N LEU A 57 -14.67 -18.06 3.32
CA LEU A 57 -13.75 -19.05 3.87
C LEU A 57 -14.18 -19.58 5.24
N LEU A 58 -15.40 -19.30 5.70
CA LEU A 58 -15.92 -19.93 6.92
C LEU A 58 -15.83 -21.46 6.77
N LEU A 59 -15.41 -22.15 7.83
CA LEU A 59 -15.09 -23.58 7.77
C LEU A 59 -16.24 -24.43 7.19
N TYR A 60 -17.49 -24.04 7.41
CA TYR A 60 -18.66 -24.76 6.89
C TYR A 60 -18.98 -24.52 5.40
N MET A 61 -18.39 -23.51 4.76
CA MET A 61 -18.66 -23.16 3.36
C MET A 61 -18.09 -24.19 2.38
N ASP A 62 -16.94 -24.79 2.72
CA ASP A 62 -16.28 -25.81 1.91
C ASP A 62 -15.65 -26.88 2.82
N GLN A 63 -16.35 -28.01 2.94
CA GLN A 63 -15.95 -29.14 3.79
C GLN A 63 -14.94 -30.08 3.11
N SER A 64 -14.49 -29.78 1.89
CA SER A 64 -13.42 -30.56 1.26
C SER A 64 -12.11 -30.41 2.04
N PRO A 65 -11.19 -31.39 1.99
CA PRO A 65 -9.90 -31.27 2.66
C PRO A 65 -9.10 -30.03 2.22
N ALA A 66 -9.17 -29.67 0.93
CA ALA A 66 -8.51 -28.49 0.38
C ALA A 66 -9.15 -27.19 0.88
N GLY A 67 -10.49 -27.12 0.90
CA GLY A 67 -11.24 -25.98 1.42
C GLY A 67 -10.98 -25.73 2.91
N LEU A 68 -11.05 -26.78 3.73
CA LEU A 68 -10.74 -26.71 5.16
C LEU A 68 -9.28 -26.30 5.42
N PHE A 69 -8.34 -26.85 4.65
CA PHE A 69 -6.93 -26.48 4.74
C PHE A 69 -6.72 -25.00 4.40
N LEU A 70 -7.31 -24.52 3.31
CA LEU A 70 -7.23 -23.11 2.92
C LEU A 70 -7.83 -22.20 3.99
N ALA A 71 -9.04 -22.50 4.46
CA ALA A 71 -9.74 -21.73 5.48
C ALA A 71 -8.95 -21.64 6.79
N ALA A 72 -8.42 -22.77 7.27
CA ALA A 72 -7.58 -22.81 8.47
C ALA A 72 -6.31 -21.97 8.30
N ASN A 73 -5.61 -22.12 7.17
CA ASN A 73 -4.42 -21.32 6.88
C ASN A 73 -4.74 -19.82 6.80
N PHE A 74 -5.83 -19.46 6.14
CA PHE A 74 -6.28 -18.08 6.03
C PHE A 74 -6.52 -17.45 7.41
N PHE A 75 -7.34 -18.06 8.26
CA PHE A 75 -7.66 -17.50 9.57
C PHE A 75 -6.44 -17.46 10.48
N VAL A 76 -5.62 -18.53 10.52
CA VAL A 76 -4.40 -18.53 11.33
C VAL A 76 -3.43 -17.45 10.86
N ALA A 77 -3.09 -17.41 9.56
CA ALA A 77 -2.12 -16.44 9.04
C ALA A 77 -2.58 -14.99 9.26
N THR A 78 -3.84 -14.69 8.96
CA THR A 78 -4.40 -13.33 9.09
C THR A 78 -4.58 -12.91 10.55
N THR A 79 -4.94 -13.82 11.46
CA THR A 79 -4.98 -13.54 12.91
C THR A 79 -3.58 -13.26 13.46
N LEU A 80 -2.59 -14.08 13.10
CA LEU A 80 -1.19 -13.82 13.49
C LEU A 80 -0.69 -12.49 12.94
N LEU A 81 -1.07 -12.16 11.69
CA LEU A 81 -0.78 -10.88 11.08
C LEU A 81 -1.45 -9.74 11.83
N PHE A 82 -2.71 -9.87 12.24
CA PHE A 82 -3.49 -8.85 12.95
C PHE A 82 -2.94 -8.55 14.35
N ILE A 83 -2.65 -9.58 15.14
CA ILE A 83 -2.08 -9.40 16.49
C ILE A 83 -0.60 -9.03 16.44
N GLY A 84 0.08 -9.32 15.33
CA GLY A 84 1.50 -9.07 15.16
C GLY A 84 2.36 -10.05 15.98
N TYR A 85 2.11 -11.35 15.80
CA TYR A 85 2.97 -12.42 16.33
C TYR A 85 3.78 -13.03 15.18
N HIS A 86 5.10 -13.04 15.31
CA HIS A 86 6.01 -13.30 14.20
C HIS A 86 5.63 -12.48 12.95
N SER A 87 5.38 -11.19 13.15
CA SER A 87 4.64 -10.31 12.23
C SER A 87 5.11 -10.40 10.78
N ARG A 88 6.42 -10.46 10.54
CA ARG A 88 6.99 -10.57 9.18
C ARG A 88 6.74 -11.94 8.55
N LEU A 89 6.86 -13.03 9.32
CA LEU A 89 6.53 -14.38 8.83
C LEU A 89 5.03 -14.52 8.60
N ALA A 90 4.21 -13.99 9.50
CA ALA A 90 2.75 -13.96 9.33
C ALA A 90 2.33 -13.16 8.09
N ALA A 91 3.05 -12.08 7.77
CA ALA A 91 2.84 -11.29 6.55
C ALA A 91 3.19 -12.07 5.28
N VAL A 92 4.34 -12.77 5.27
CA VAL A 92 4.70 -13.69 4.18
C VAL A 92 3.67 -14.80 4.02
N TRP A 93 3.23 -15.42 5.11
CA TRP A 93 2.23 -16.48 5.10
C TRP A 93 0.88 -15.97 4.56
N THR A 94 0.40 -14.84 5.06
CA THR A 94 -0.86 -14.22 4.61
C THR A 94 -0.81 -13.87 3.12
N GLY A 95 0.30 -13.26 2.67
CA GLY A 95 0.50 -12.96 1.26
C GLY A 95 0.55 -14.21 0.39
N SER A 96 1.22 -15.28 0.85
CA SER A 96 1.30 -16.57 0.15
C SER A 96 -0.05 -17.25 0.04
N VAL A 97 -0.86 -17.22 1.11
CA VAL A 97 -2.25 -17.70 1.07
C VAL A 97 -3.07 -16.89 0.06
N GLY A 98 -2.96 -15.56 0.07
CA GLY A 98 -3.62 -14.70 -0.92
C GLY A 98 -3.21 -15.01 -2.37
N LEU A 99 -1.93 -15.29 -2.62
CA LEU A 99 -1.45 -15.70 -3.94
C LEU A 99 -1.95 -17.10 -4.33
N ALA A 100 -2.01 -18.05 -3.39
CA ALA A 100 -2.60 -19.36 -3.64
C ALA A 100 -4.09 -19.25 -3.96
N MET A 101 -4.82 -18.38 -3.26
CA MET A 101 -6.22 -18.06 -3.57
C MET A 101 -6.35 -17.48 -4.99
N TYR A 102 -5.48 -16.57 -5.38
CA TYR A 102 -5.51 -15.93 -6.70
C TYR A 102 -5.18 -16.91 -7.83
N TYR A 103 -4.03 -17.58 -7.77
CA TYR A 103 -3.54 -18.42 -8.87
C TYR A 103 -4.16 -19.82 -8.89
N TYR A 104 -4.16 -20.52 -7.75
CA TYR A 104 -4.62 -21.90 -7.71
C TYR A 104 -6.15 -21.97 -7.60
N PHE A 105 -6.73 -21.39 -6.55
CA PHE A 105 -8.18 -21.50 -6.40
C PHE A 105 -8.95 -20.62 -7.41
N GLY A 106 -8.42 -19.44 -7.73
CA GLY A 106 -9.01 -18.50 -8.68
C GLY A 106 -8.91 -18.99 -10.12
N PHE A 107 -7.69 -19.05 -10.68
CA PHE A 107 -7.50 -19.43 -12.08
C PHE A 107 -7.61 -20.93 -12.32
N GLU A 108 -6.87 -21.77 -11.59
CA GLU A 108 -6.82 -23.22 -11.87
C GLU A 108 -8.16 -23.91 -11.53
N LEU A 109 -8.78 -23.57 -10.40
CA LEU A 109 -10.06 -24.17 -9.97
C LEU A 109 -11.29 -23.35 -10.37
N GLY A 110 -11.11 -22.24 -11.12
CA GLY A 110 -12.21 -21.47 -11.71
C GLY A 110 -13.05 -20.63 -10.73
N ARG A 111 -12.53 -20.25 -9.55
CA ARG A 111 -13.21 -19.31 -8.65
C ARG A 111 -12.99 -17.86 -9.12
N GLU A 112 -13.68 -17.48 -10.21
CA GLU A 112 -13.56 -16.18 -10.89
C GLU A 112 -13.57 -14.95 -9.95
N PRO A 113 -14.40 -14.87 -8.88
CA PRO A 113 -14.38 -13.71 -8.00
C PRO A 113 -13.05 -13.47 -7.28
N TRP A 114 -12.14 -14.46 -7.28
CA TRP A 114 -10.82 -14.39 -6.65
C TRP A 114 -9.73 -13.92 -7.62
N THR A 115 -10.00 -13.88 -8.93
CA THR A 115 -9.01 -13.55 -9.98
C THR A 115 -8.95 -12.06 -10.30
N HIS A 116 -9.71 -11.20 -9.61
CA HIS A 116 -9.68 -9.77 -9.86
C HIS A 116 -8.37 -9.12 -9.40
N HIS A 117 -7.80 -8.19 -10.17
CA HIS A 117 -6.49 -7.58 -9.85
C HIS A 117 -6.35 -6.94 -8.45
N HIS A 118 -7.45 -6.53 -7.82
CA HIS A 118 -7.43 -5.99 -6.47
C HIS A 118 -7.14 -7.03 -5.38
N THR A 119 -7.49 -8.31 -5.60
CA THR A 119 -7.14 -9.41 -4.69
C THR A 119 -5.64 -9.70 -4.74
N TYR A 120 -5.06 -9.65 -5.94
CA TYR A 120 -3.62 -9.75 -6.15
C TYR A 120 -2.87 -8.62 -5.43
N LEU A 121 -3.33 -7.37 -5.57
CA LEU A 121 -2.73 -6.24 -4.85
C LEU A 121 -2.73 -6.45 -3.34
N LEU A 122 -3.84 -6.92 -2.77
CA LEU A 122 -3.96 -7.17 -1.32
C LEU A 122 -2.96 -8.25 -0.86
N ALA A 123 -2.79 -9.33 -1.64
CA ALA A 123 -1.78 -10.35 -1.39
C ALA A 123 -0.34 -9.81 -1.48
N VAL A 124 -0.03 -9.05 -2.52
CA VAL A 124 1.29 -8.41 -2.69
C VAL A 124 1.58 -7.40 -1.58
N ALA A 125 0.59 -6.62 -1.15
CA ALA A 125 0.74 -5.68 -0.05
C ALA A 125 1.12 -6.38 1.27
N ALA A 126 0.55 -7.57 1.54
CA ALA A 126 0.96 -8.40 2.68
C ALA A 126 2.40 -8.93 2.53
N LEU A 127 2.86 -9.27 1.33
CA LEU A 127 4.26 -9.62 1.11
C LEU A 127 5.19 -8.42 1.33
N LEU A 128 4.82 -7.24 0.82
CA LEU A 128 5.61 -6.02 0.98
C LEU A 128 5.68 -5.55 2.45
N ILE A 129 4.61 -5.73 3.24
CA ILE A 129 4.65 -5.33 4.66
C ILE A 129 5.62 -6.19 5.48
N ALA A 130 5.92 -7.42 5.04
CA ALA A 130 6.96 -8.25 5.67
C ALA A 130 8.37 -7.63 5.60
N LEU A 131 8.59 -6.74 4.63
CA LEU A 131 9.85 -6.02 4.39
C LEU A 131 9.97 -4.75 5.23
N THR A 132 8.97 -4.45 6.05
CA THR A 132 8.92 -3.27 6.94
C THR A 132 9.17 -3.66 8.40
N PRO A 133 9.47 -2.71 9.30
CA PRO A 133 9.53 -2.96 10.75
C PRO A 133 8.12 -3.06 11.38
N CYS A 134 7.17 -3.74 10.73
CA CYS A 134 5.77 -3.87 11.20
C CYS A 134 5.62 -4.66 12.51
N ASP A 135 6.69 -5.31 12.97
CA ASP A 135 6.84 -6.03 14.23
C ASP A 135 7.19 -5.12 15.42
N ARG A 136 7.68 -3.89 15.19
CA ARG A 136 8.26 -3.04 16.24
C ARG A 136 7.26 -2.13 16.97
N SER A 137 6.03 -2.01 16.48
CA SER A 137 4.95 -1.23 17.11
C SER A 137 3.61 -1.96 17.03
N TYR A 138 2.75 -1.75 18.03
CA TYR A 138 1.36 -2.28 18.10
C TYR A 138 1.22 -3.78 17.81
N SER A 139 2.21 -4.58 18.23
CA SER A 139 2.31 -6.01 17.95
C SER A 139 2.55 -6.80 19.24
N LEU A 140 2.16 -8.08 19.24
CA LEU A 140 2.53 -9.01 20.30
C LEU A 140 4.05 -9.20 20.38
N ASP A 141 4.75 -9.21 19.23
CA ASP A 141 6.21 -9.26 19.17
C ASP A 141 6.85 -8.13 19.98
N ARG A 142 6.33 -6.90 19.83
CA ARG A 142 6.78 -5.72 20.58
C ARG A 142 6.52 -5.89 22.07
N TYR A 143 5.31 -6.27 22.44
CA TYR A 143 4.94 -6.48 23.83
C TYR A 143 5.89 -7.48 24.51
N LEU A 144 6.11 -8.64 23.90
CA LEU A 144 7.03 -9.66 24.41
C LEU A 144 8.47 -9.15 24.51
N ALA A 145 8.94 -8.37 23.54
CA ALA A 145 10.28 -7.80 23.55
C ALA A 145 10.47 -6.76 24.68
N VAL A 146 9.47 -5.92 24.93
CA VAL A 146 9.48 -4.94 26.03
C VAL A 146 9.44 -5.65 27.38
N THR A 147 8.51 -6.59 27.59
CA THR A 147 8.43 -7.36 28.83
C THR A 147 9.72 -8.13 29.12
N ARG A 148 10.39 -8.66 28.09
CA ARG A 148 11.70 -9.29 28.24
C ARG A 148 12.77 -8.29 28.67
N ALA A 149 12.80 -7.10 28.07
CA ALA A 149 13.74 -6.05 28.42
C ALA A 149 13.57 -5.58 29.88
N GLU A 150 12.32 -5.38 30.32
CA GLU A 150 11.98 -5.02 31.70
C GLU A 150 12.47 -6.07 32.70
N ARG A 151 12.23 -7.36 32.43
CA ARG A 151 12.70 -8.47 33.28
C ARG A 151 14.23 -8.54 33.39
N LEU A 152 14.93 -8.13 32.33
CA LEU A 152 16.39 -8.09 32.29
C LEU A 152 16.98 -6.77 32.80
N GLY A 153 16.14 -5.79 33.17
CA GLY A 153 16.58 -4.47 33.62
C GLY A 153 17.29 -3.65 32.53
N ILE A 154 17.04 -3.94 31.25
CA ILE A 154 17.63 -3.22 30.11
C ILE A 154 16.60 -2.30 29.45
N SER A 155 17.07 -1.31 28.70
CA SER A 155 16.19 -0.40 27.97
C SER A 155 15.36 -1.16 26.91
N PRO A 156 14.07 -0.80 26.74
CA PRO A 156 13.23 -1.43 25.73
C PRO A 156 13.77 -1.15 24.32
N PRO A 157 13.59 -2.06 23.35
CA PRO A 157 14.02 -1.84 21.97
C PRO A 157 13.36 -0.57 21.38
N ALA A 158 13.97 0.04 20.37
CA ALA A 158 13.39 1.23 19.73
C ALA A 158 12.20 0.88 18.80
N GLU A 159 11.18 1.74 18.76
CA GLU A 159 10.05 1.69 17.80
C GLU A 159 10.42 2.32 16.45
N ARG A 160 11.60 1.98 15.94
CA ARG A 160 12.15 2.52 14.70
C ARG A 160 12.70 1.40 13.86
N GLY A 161 12.81 1.58 12.55
CA GLY A 161 13.50 0.65 11.68
C GLY A 161 13.61 1.15 10.25
N ASN A 162 14.22 0.33 9.41
CA ASN A 162 14.50 0.66 8.01
C ASN A 162 13.20 0.86 7.20
N LEU A 163 13.12 1.95 6.45
CA LEU A 163 11.93 2.35 5.69
C LEU A 163 11.87 1.81 4.26
N TRP A 164 12.84 1.00 3.82
CA TRP A 164 12.91 0.49 2.44
C TRP A 164 11.63 -0.26 2.01
N GLY A 165 11.03 -1.08 2.88
CA GLY A 165 9.78 -1.78 2.58
C GLY A 165 8.60 -0.82 2.32
N LEU A 166 8.50 0.28 3.07
CA LEU A 166 7.48 1.32 2.82
C LEU A 166 7.71 2.00 1.47
N ARG A 167 8.97 2.18 1.05
CA ARG A 167 9.29 2.70 -0.28
C ARG A 167 8.87 1.75 -1.39
N LEU A 168 9.03 0.44 -1.20
CA LEU A 168 8.54 -0.54 -2.17
C LEU A 168 7.02 -0.49 -2.30
N ILE A 169 6.28 -0.28 -1.19
CA ILE A 169 4.84 -0.01 -1.24
C ILE A 169 4.55 1.24 -2.07
N VAL A 170 5.28 2.33 -1.85
CA VAL A 170 5.16 3.57 -2.63
C VAL A 170 5.40 3.32 -4.12
N VAL A 171 6.45 2.59 -4.48
CA VAL A 171 6.74 2.22 -5.87
C VAL A 171 5.62 1.37 -6.46
N GLN A 172 5.14 0.36 -5.72
CA GLN A 172 4.03 -0.50 -6.15
C GLN A 172 2.77 0.31 -6.44
N LEU A 173 2.41 1.27 -5.59
CA LEU A 173 1.27 2.16 -5.81
C LEU A 173 1.46 3.06 -7.03
N SER A 174 2.66 3.63 -7.20
CA SER A 174 2.96 4.47 -8.37
C SER A 174 2.90 3.70 -9.69
N VAL A 175 3.44 2.48 -9.72
CA VAL A 175 3.37 1.57 -10.86
C VAL A 175 1.90 1.23 -11.17
N LEU A 176 1.11 0.91 -10.14
CA LEU A 176 -0.30 0.62 -10.30
C LEU A 176 -1.06 1.79 -10.91
N TYR A 177 -0.91 2.99 -10.34
CA TYR A 177 -1.57 4.18 -10.89
C TYR A 177 -1.14 4.48 -12.32
N PHE A 178 0.15 4.34 -12.62
CA PHE A 178 0.67 4.60 -13.96
C PHE A 178 0.06 3.66 -14.99
N PHE A 179 0.12 2.34 -14.74
CA PHE A 179 -0.43 1.37 -15.68
C PHE A 179 -1.96 1.41 -15.74
N ALA A 180 -2.64 1.76 -14.64
CA ALA A 180 -4.08 2.00 -14.64
C ALA A 180 -4.48 3.21 -15.50
N ALA A 181 -3.71 4.30 -15.46
CA ALA A 181 -3.94 5.47 -16.30
C ALA A 181 -3.60 5.16 -17.77
N PHE A 182 -2.51 4.43 -17.99
CA PHE A 182 -2.04 4.04 -19.33
C PHE A 182 -3.05 3.14 -20.03
N ASP A 183 -3.54 2.11 -19.35
CA ASP A 183 -4.59 1.22 -19.88
C ASP A 183 -5.85 2.02 -20.28
N LYS A 184 -6.22 3.04 -19.50
CA LYS A 184 -7.35 3.92 -19.77
C LYS A 184 -7.07 5.04 -20.79
N SER A 185 -5.83 5.17 -21.28
CA SER A 185 -5.44 6.21 -22.24
C SER A 185 -5.77 5.85 -23.69
N ASN A 186 -6.84 5.08 -23.91
CA ASN A 186 -7.32 4.67 -25.22
C ASN A 186 -8.70 5.30 -25.52
N HIS A 187 -9.08 5.34 -26.80
CA HIS A 187 -10.34 5.97 -27.22
C HIS A 187 -11.59 5.34 -26.59
N THR A 188 -11.60 4.01 -26.39
CA THR A 188 -12.73 3.27 -25.80
C THR A 188 -13.04 3.76 -24.38
N PHE A 189 -12.01 4.09 -23.60
CA PHE A 189 -12.23 4.67 -22.27
C PHE A 189 -12.47 6.18 -22.33
N LEU A 190 -11.64 6.93 -23.06
CA LEU A 190 -11.68 8.40 -23.10
C LEU A 190 -12.95 8.98 -23.75
N SER A 191 -13.62 8.22 -24.62
CA SER A 191 -14.94 8.57 -25.14
C SER A 191 -16.06 8.57 -24.08
N GLY A 192 -15.79 8.12 -22.85
CA GLY A 192 -16.79 8.01 -21.79
C GLY A 192 -17.63 6.74 -21.85
N ALA A 193 -17.62 6.01 -22.97
CA ALA A 193 -18.47 4.84 -23.20
C ALA A 193 -18.40 3.79 -22.09
N ARG A 194 -17.21 3.54 -21.52
CA ARG A 194 -17.05 2.59 -20.40
C ARG A 194 -17.73 3.08 -19.11
N LEU A 195 -17.65 4.39 -18.82
CA LEU A 195 -18.30 4.97 -17.65
C LEU A 195 -19.82 5.02 -17.83
N GLU A 196 -20.31 5.33 -19.04
CA GLU A 196 -21.73 5.23 -19.39
C GLU A 196 -22.25 3.82 -19.17
N GLN A 197 -21.54 2.81 -19.70
CA GLN A 197 -21.94 1.40 -19.55
C GLN A 197 -22.04 1.00 -18.08
N ILE A 198 -21.05 1.38 -17.25
CA ILE A 198 -21.07 1.11 -15.81
C ILE A 198 -22.27 1.80 -15.16
N PHE A 199 -22.51 3.08 -15.48
CA PHE A 199 -23.62 3.84 -14.90
C PHE A 199 -24.97 3.24 -15.26
N LEU A 200 -25.20 2.92 -16.54
CA LEU A 200 -26.42 2.27 -17.00
C LEU A 200 -26.59 0.90 -16.34
N TRP A 201 -25.53 0.09 -16.28
CA TRP A 201 -25.59 -1.25 -15.70
C TRP A 201 -25.99 -1.25 -14.22
N PHE A 202 -25.43 -0.35 -13.41
CA PHE A 202 -25.65 -0.36 -11.96
C PHE A 202 -26.79 0.55 -11.48
N TYR A 203 -27.16 1.60 -12.22
CA TYR A 203 -28.02 2.67 -11.69
C TYR A 203 -29.24 3.01 -12.54
N ALA A 204 -29.13 3.01 -13.86
CA ALA A 204 -30.18 3.56 -14.73
C ALA A 204 -30.86 2.52 -15.63
N GLY A 205 -30.32 1.31 -15.74
CA GLY A 205 -30.86 0.26 -16.59
C GLY A 205 -30.93 0.69 -18.06
N SER A 206 -32.14 0.65 -18.64
CA SER A 206 -32.41 1.08 -20.01
C SER A 206 -32.60 2.59 -20.17
N ASP A 207 -32.76 3.33 -19.08
CA ASP A 207 -33.06 4.76 -19.14
C ASP A 207 -31.78 5.54 -19.38
N TYR A 208 -31.63 6.12 -20.57
CA TYR A 208 -30.45 6.89 -20.95
C TYR A 208 -30.63 8.38 -20.63
N PRO A 209 -29.97 8.93 -19.60
CA PRO A 209 -30.17 10.32 -19.21
C PRO A 209 -29.56 11.29 -20.22
N ALA A 210 -30.27 12.39 -20.48
CA ALA A 210 -29.76 13.46 -21.32
C ALA A 210 -28.47 14.05 -20.72
N GLY A 211 -27.43 14.21 -21.56
CA GLY A 211 -26.14 14.77 -21.16
C GLY A 211 -25.16 13.78 -20.51
N LEU A 212 -25.55 12.51 -20.31
CA LEU A 212 -24.68 11.50 -19.70
C LEU A 212 -23.35 11.35 -20.46
N ALA A 213 -23.38 11.34 -21.80
CA ALA A 213 -22.17 11.17 -22.61
C ALA A 213 -21.11 12.25 -22.38
N TRP A 214 -21.52 13.52 -22.32
CA TRP A 214 -20.58 14.63 -22.11
C TRP A 214 -19.99 14.59 -20.69
N LEU A 215 -20.82 14.27 -19.69
CA LEU A 215 -20.36 14.07 -18.32
C LEU A 215 -19.38 12.89 -18.23
N ALA A 216 -19.72 11.74 -18.82
CA ALA A 216 -18.90 10.54 -18.82
C ALA A 216 -17.55 10.77 -19.52
N THR A 217 -17.55 11.45 -20.67
CA THR A 217 -16.31 11.83 -21.37
C THR A 217 -15.44 12.71 -20.47
N THR A 218 -16.02 13.77 -19.87
CA THR A 218 -15.30 14.69 -18.98
C THR A 218 -14.70 13.96 -17.78
N LEU A 219 -15.47 13.07 -17.15
CA LEU A 219 -15.01 12.24 -16.05
C LEU A 219 -13.91 11.27 -16.49
N ALA A 220 -14.00 10.68 -17.68
CA ALA A 220 -12.97 9.76 -18.20
C ALA A 220 -11.61 10.46 -18.32
N PHE A 221 -11.57 11.65 -18.91
CA PHE A 221 -10.35 12.47 -18.95
C PHE A 221 -9.88 12.86 -17.55
N GLY A 222 -10.80 13.24 -16.66
CA GLY A 222 -10.49 13.58 -15.27
C GLY A 222 -9.85 12.42 -14.50
N VAL A 223 -10.37 11.20 -14.66
CA VAL A 223 -9.83 9.98 -14.04
C VAL A 223 -8.42 9.70 -14.54
N VAL A 224 -8.20 9.69 -15.86
CA VAL A 224 -6.88 9.42 -16.44
C VAL A 224 -5.85 10.47 -16.01
N ALA A 225 -6.21 11.76 -16.08
CA ALA A 225 -5.35 12.85 -15.64
C ALA A 225 -5.00 12.74 -14.15
N LEU A 226 -6.00 12.45 -13.30
CA LEU A 226 -5.78 12.24 -11.88
C LEU A 226 -4.86 11.06 -11.63
N GLU A 227 -5.09 9.89 -12.25
CA GLU A 227 -4.26 8.70 -12.04
C GLU A 227 -2.80 8.94 -12.45
N TYR A 228 -2.51 9.62 -13.58
CA TYR A 228 -1.14 10.03 -13.92
C TYR A 228 -0.54 10.99 -12.89
N CYS A 229 -1.32 11.98 -12.44
CA CYS A 229 -0.89 12.91 -11.38
C CYS A 229 -0.59 12.17 -10.08
N LEU A 230 -1.37 11.15 -9.71
CA LEU A 230 -1.12 10.34 -8.51
C LEU A 230 0.15 9.48 -8.70
N ALA A 231 0.29 8.81 -9.84
CA ALA A 231 1.42 7.94 -10.16
C ALA A 231 2.76 8.66 -10.04
N LEU A 232 2.86 9.81 -10.71
CA LEU A 232 4.09 10.60 -10.83
C LEU A 232 4.23 11.60 -9.69
N GLY A 233 3.12 12.14 -9.17
CA GLY A 233 3.14 13.20 -8.18
C GLY A 233 3.28 12.71 -6.75
N LEU A 234 2.50 11.72 -6.28
CA LEU A 234 2.48 11.33 -4.86
C LEU A 234 3.83 10.92 -4.25
N PRO A 235 4.77 10.29 -4.98
CA PRO A 235 6.10 10.01 -4.45
C PRO A 235 6.81 11.25 -3.91
N PHE A 236 6.55 12.43 -4.48
CA PHE A 236 7.21 13.68 -4.11
C PHE A 236 6.48 14.40 -2.96
N ARG A 237 7.21 14.77 -1.90
CA ARG A 237 6.61 15.38 -0.69
C ARG A 237 5.85 16.68 -0.98
N ALA A 238 6.34 17.49 -1.92
CA ALA A 238 5.80 18.81 -2.23
C ALA A 238 4.40 18.79 -2.87
N THR A 239 4.10 17.73 -3.63
CA THR A 239 2.85 17.57 -4.39
C THR A 239 1.77 16.86 -3.57
N ARG A 240 2.13 16.07 -2.55
CA ARG A 240 1.18 15.29 -1.72
C ARG A 240 0.04 16.11 -1.15
N ARG A 241 0.31 17.35 -0.70
CA ARG A 241 -0.74 18.24 -0.17
C ARG A 241 -1.87 18.52 -1.16
N TYR A 242 -1.59 18.44 -2.45
CA TYR A 242 -2.57 18.65 -3.52
C TYR A 242 -3.20 17.36 -4.02
N LEU A 243 -2.55 16.22 -3.81
CA LEU A 243 -2.93 14.95 -4.45
C LEU A 243 -3.53 13.93 -3.48
N VAL A 244 -3.21 14.00 -2.18
CA VAL A 244 -3.75 13.07 -1.19
C VAL A 244 -5.27 13.20 -1.11
N LEU A 245 -5.80 14.42 -0.95
CA LEU A 245 -7.24 14.61 -0.81
C LEU A 245 -8.02 14.22 -2.08
N PRO A 246 -7.64 14.67 -3.30
CA PRO A 246 -8.28 14.19 -4.52
C PRO A 246 -8.16 12.68 -4.72
N GLY A 247 -7.01 12.08 -4.40
CA GLY A 247 -6.83 10.64 -4.50
C GLY A 247 -7.70 9.85 -3.52
N LEU A 248 -7.81 10.29 -2.26
CA LEU A 248 -8.71 9.69 -1.28
C LEU A 248 -10.18 9.87 -1.66
N ALA A 249 -10.56 11.06 -2.15
CA ALA A 249 -11.91 11.34 -2.63
C ALA A 249 -12.27 10.45 -3.83
N PHE A 250 -11.34 10.27 -4.78
CA PHE A 250 -11.49 9.37 -5.91
C PHE A 250 -11.73 7.92 -5.46
N HIS A 251 -10.93 7.42 -4.52
CA HIS A 251 -11.14 6.08 -3.95
C HIS A 251 -12.45 5.96 -3.17
N ALA A 252 -12.86 6.99 -2.43
CA ALA A 252 -14.13 7.01 -1.72
C ALA A 252 -15.33 6.97 -2.69
N ILE A 253 -15.25 7.72 -3.81
CA ILE A 253 -16.26 7.67 -4.87
C ILE A 253 -16.34 6.25 -5.43
N ILE A 254 -15.21 5.67 -5.86
CA ILE A 254 -15.15 4.29 -6.38
C ILE A 254 -15.70 3.29 -5.35
N TYR A 255 -15.38 3.45 -4.07
CA TYR A 255 -15.83 2.56 -3.00
C TYR A 255 -17.36 2.52 -2.89
N VAL A 256 -18.01 3.67 -3.06
CA VAL A 256 -19.47 3.80 -2.96
C VAL A 256 -20.16 3.45 -4.27
N THR A 257 -19.54 3.76 -5.42
CA THR A 257 -20.20 3.66 -6.72
C THR A 257 -19.89 2.39 -7.50
N LEU A 258 -18.84 1.65 -7.15
CA LEU A 258 -18.42 0.46 -7.86
C LEU A 258 -18.26 -0.73 -6.90
N PRO A 259 -18.57 -1.97 -7.33
CA PRO A 259 -18.45 -3.17 -6.49
C PRO A 259 -16.99 -3.63 -6.32
N VAL A 260 -16.07 -2.71 -6.06
CA VAL A 260 -14.62 -2.94 -5.86
C VAL A 260 -14.14 -2.32 -4.54
N TYR A 261 -14.95 -2.45 -3.49
CA TYR A 261 -14.76 -1.79 -2.20
C TYR A 261 -13.39 -2.09 -1.55
N THR A 262 -12.90 -3.33 -1.61
CA THR A 262 -11.59 -3.67 -1.02
C THR A 262 -10.41 -3.05 -1.75
N PHE A 263 -10.53 -2.73 -3.04
CA PHE A 263 -9.48 -2.02 -3.77
C PHE A 263 -9.27 -0.62 -3.20
N SER A 264 -10.33 0.18 -3.17
CA SER A 264 -10.28 1.57 -2.66
C SER A 264 -9.80 1.63 -1.21
N ALA A 265 -10.26 0.71 -0.37
CA ALA A 265 -9.83 0.65 1.03
C ALA A 265 -8.35 0.25 1.17
N THR A 266 -7.86 -0.68 0.33
CA THR A 266 -6.43 -1.02 0.27
C THR A 266 -5.60 0.18 -0.16
N MET A 267 -6.01 0.89 -1.22
CA MET A 267 -5.28 2.08 -1.70
C MET A 267 -5.23 3.17 -0.64
N ALA A 268 -6.36 3.46 0.01
CA ALA A 268 -6.44 4.45 1.09
C ALA A 268 -5.57 4.07 2.30
N LEU A 269 -5.53 2.79 2.68
CA LEU A 269 -4.66 2.30 3.74
C LEU A 269 -3.17 2.48 3.38
N LEU A 270 -2.79 2.07 2.17
CA LEU A 270 -1.40 2.12 1.72
C LEU A 270 -0.91 3.56 1.50
N TYR A 271 -1.79 4.57 1.47
CA TYR A 271 -1.36 5.98 1.50
C TYR A 271 -0.56 6.34 2.75
N LEU A 272 -0.70 5.60 3.85
CA LEU A 272 0.17 5.74 5.02
C LEU A 272 1.66 5.62 4.68
N ALA A 273 2.02 4.85 3.65
CA ALA A 273 3.39 4.70 3.18
C ALA A 273 3.94 5.96 2.48
N TYR A 274 3.08 6.83 1.94
CA TYR A 274 3.53 8.11 1.40
C TYR A 274 3.93 9.07 2.50
N PHE A 275 3.33 9.02 3.69
CA PHE A 275 3.65 9.98 4.74
C PHE A 275 5.01 9.71 5.39
N ASP A 276 5.61 10.78 5.93
CA ASP A 276 6.80 10.66 6.75
C ASP A 276 6.49 9.85 8.00
N ALA A 277 7.22 8.76 8.22
CA ALA A 277 6.97 7.87 9.34
C ALA A 277 7.02 8.61 10.70
N ASP A 278 7.96 9.56 10.84
CA ASP A 278 8.10 10.34 12.07
C ASP A 278 7.01 11.42 12.20
N ALA A 279 6.49 11.97 11.11
CA ALA A 279 5.32 12.85 11.16
C ALA A 279 4.06 12.10 11.59
N VAL A 280 3.86 10.88 11.09
CA VAL A 280 2.76 10.01 11.54
C VAL A 280 2.89 9.72 13.03
N ASP A 281 4.09 9.39 13.49
CA ASP A 281 4.37 9.17 14.92
C ASP A 281 4.03 10.39 15.78
N ARG A 282 4.46 11.60 15.38
CA ARG A 282 4.13 12.84 16.10
C ARG A 282 2.62 13.07 16.22
N VAL A 283 1.87 12.80 15.15
CA VAL A 283 0.40 12.91 15.19
C VAL A 283 -0.19 11.90 16.17
N ILE A 284 0.25 10.65 16.12
CA ILE A 284 -0.23 9.61 17.04
C ILE A 284 0.12 9.95 18.49
N ALA A 285 1.36 10.38 18.77
CA ALA A 285 1.78 10.78 20.11
C ALA A 285 0.96 11.97 20.65
N ARG A 286 0.60 12.92 19.78
CA ARG A 286 -0.31 14.03 20.14
C ARG A 286 -1.70 13.51 20.48
N LEU A 287 -2.27 12.60 19.69
CA LEU A 287 -3.59 12.00 19.94
C LEU A 287 -3.62 11.16 21.22
N GLN A 288 -2.49 10.55 21.58
CA GLN A 288 -2.33 9.78 22.82
C GLN A 288 -2.03 10.66 24.05
N GLY A 289 -1.94 11.99 23.90
CA GLY A 289 -1.62 12.90 25.00
C GLY A 289 -0.16 12.88 25.46
N ILE A 290 0.73 12.22 24.72
CA ILE A 290 2.15 12.05 25.06
C ILE A 290 2.98 13.28 24.64
N GLY A 291 2.43 14.15 23.78
CA GLY A 291 3.19 15.18 23.04
C GLY A 291 3.04 16.65 23.44
N SER A 292 2.58 17.02 24.64
CA SER A 292 2.33 18.46 24.94
C SER A 292 2.66 18.96 26.36
N ALA A 293 3.58 18.32 27.10
CA ALA A 293 3.93 18.76 28.46
C ALA A 293 5.35 19.33 28.65
N ALA A 294 6.23 19.34 27.63
CA ALA A 294 7.68 19.58 27.85
C ALA A 294 8.26 20.89 27.29
N THR A 295 7.46 21.80 26.71
CA THR A 295 7.99 23.08 26.16
C THR A 295 7.43 24.34 26.82
N ALA A 296 6.83 24.24 28.00
CA ALA A 296 6.24 25.40 28.71
C ALA A 296 6.94 25.81 30.02
N LYS A 297 8.10 25.24 30.36
CA LYS A 297 8.80 25.55 31.64
C LYS A 297 10.31 25.82 31.54
N GLY A 298 10.84 26.05 30.34
CA GLY A 298 12.28 26.17 30.10
C GLY A 298 12.84 27.58 29.88
N GLU A 299 12.04 28.64 29.94
CA GLU A 299 12.49 30.02 29.67
C GLU A 299 11.85 31.05 30.62
N ILE A 300 11.88 30.83 31.93
CA ILE A 300 11.86 31.93 32.91
C ILE A 300 12.66 31.47 34.14
N SER A 301 13.99 31.63 34.08
CA SER A 301 14.89 31.78 35.23
C SER A 301 16.18 32.42 34.76
#